data_AF-A0A7X5WNV2-F1
#
_entry.id   AF-A0A7X5WNV2-F1
#
_cell.length_a   1.000
_cell.length_b   1.000
_cell.length_c   1.000
_cell.angle_alpha   90.00
_cell.angle_beta   90.00
_cell.angle_gamma   90.00
#
_symmetry.space_group_name_H-M   'P 1'
#
loop_
_entity.id
_entity.type
_entity.pdbx_description
1 polymer ?
#
loop_
_entity_poly.entity_id
_entity_poly.type
_entity_poly.pdbx_seq_one_letter_code
_entity_poly.pdbx_strand_id
1 'polypeptide(L)'
;MELSGAWRAAPANDELRRTFHEPELDDRGWVPVEVPGHWSSHAELSESRAVLHRIGFELDRPAAGRRTWLTFDGIAQQGDVWLDGGYVGDTDGYFVPHHFEITDLLGEDRAHLLAVDVSCARFGDTDGRTSMTGALQDPELSGAAGENPGGIWRPVRIRETGPTAIRFFRAICLD
;
A
#
# COMPACT_ATOMS: atom_id res chain seq x y z
N MET A 1 -6.38 -12.40 7.57
CA MET A 1 -6.77 -11.11 8.16
C MET A 1 -6.89 -10.09 7.04
N GLU A 2 -7.86 -9.19 7.14
CA GLU A 2 -8.06 -8.06 6.23
C GLU A 2 -7.71 -6.79 7.02
N LEU A 3 -6.96 -5.87 6.40
CA LEU A 3 -6.50 -4.60 6.98
C LEU A 3 -7.26 -3.40 6.39
N SER A 4 -8.45 -3.63 5.82
CA SER A 4 -9.36 -2.56 5.41
C SER A 4 -9.92 -1.80 6.62
N GLY A 5 -10.24 -0.53 6.40
CA GLY A 5 -10.81 0.39 7.39
C GLY A 5 -9.99 1.66 7.53
N ALA A 6 -10.01 2.25 8.73
CA ALA A 6 -9.36 3.51 9.01
C ALA A 6 -7.83 3.38 9.16
N TRP A 7 -7.10 4.00 8.25
CA TRP A 7 -5.65 4.20 8.30
C TRP A 7 -5.34 5.65 8.67
N ARG A 8 -4.11 5.91 9.12
CA ARG A 8 -3.57 7.26 9.29
C ARG A 8 -2.79 7.66 8.06
N ALA A 9 -3.01 8.87 7.55
CA ALA A 9 -2.32 9.36 6.38
C ALA A 9 -1.83 10.82 6.51
N ALA A 10 -0.70 11.11 5.91
CA ALA A 10 -0.14 12.46 5.82
C ALA A 10 0.51 12.71 4.45
N PRO A 11 0.51 13.95 3.94
CA PRO A 11 1.28 14.30 2.75
C PRO A 11 2.76 13.97 2.95
N ALA A 12 3.37 13.30 1.98
CA ALA A 12 4.78 12.95 2.06
C ALA A 12 5.67 14.18 1.91
N ASN A 13 6.72 14.25 2.73
CA ASN A 13 7.81 15.21 2.59
C ASN A 13 9.13 14.53 3.00
N ASP A 14 10.26 15.16 2.68
CA ASP A 14 11.59 14.56 2.85
C ASP A 14 11.97 14.30 4.31
N GLU A 15 11.41 15.06 5.25
CA GLU A 15 11.64 14.86 6.68
C GLU A 15 10.85 13.65 7.18
N LEU A 16 9.55 13.62 6.88
CA LEU A 16 8.64 12.57 7.34
C LEU A 16 8.96 11.21 6.72
N ARG A 17 9.45 11.16 5.48
CA ARG A 17 9.93 9.94 4.82
C ARG A 17 11.05 9.22 5.59
N ARG A 18 11.81 9.95 6.42
CA ARG A 18 12.91 9.38 7.20
C ARG A 18 12.42 8.60 8.41
N THR A 19 11.21 8.87 8.91
CA THR A 19 10.76 8.38 10.22
C THR A 19 9.36 7.77 10.20
N PHE A 20 8.54 7.94 9.15
CA PHE A 20 7.15 7.45 9.14
C PHE A 20 6.96 5.94 9.30
N HIS A 21 8.01 5.18 8.97
CA HIS A 21 8.02 3.73 9.12
C HIS A 21 8.38 3.28 10.53
N GLU A 22 8.87 4.19 11.38
CA GLU A 22 9.26 3.89 12.76
C GLU A 22 8.01 3.66 13.64
N PRO A 23 7.96 2.58 14.44
CA PRO A 23 6.86 2.31 15.37
C PRO A 23 6.59 3.45 16.37
N GLU A 24 7.63 4.18 16.78
CA GLU A 24 7.57 5.20 17.84
C GLU A 24 7.04 6.56 17.36
N LEU A 25 6.91 6.77 16.04
CA LEU A 25 6.39 8.04 15.52
C LEU A 25 4.93 8.25 15.94
N ASP A 26 4.63 9.42 16.49
CA ASP A 26 3.27 9.85 16.80
C ASP A 26 2.52 10.32 15.55
N ASP A 27 1.54 9.54 15.08
CA ASP A 27 0.64 9.89 13.98
C ASP A 27 -0.78 10.27 14.42
N ARG A 28 -1.02 10.55 15.70
CA ARG A 28 -2.37 10.89 16.17
C ARG A 28 -2.95 12.13 15.48
N GLY A 29 -2.08 13.02 14.98
CA GLY A 29 -2.45 14.20 14.20
C GLY A 29 -2.66 13.96 12.69
N TRP A 30 -2.45 12.73 12.20
CA TRP A 30 -2.60 12.39 10.78
C TRP A 30 -4.07 12.20 10.40
N VAL A 31 -4.36 12.48 9.13
CA VAL A 31 -5.71 12.41 8.55
C VAL A 31 -6.19 10.95 8.59
N PRO A 32 -7.34 10.64 9.20
CA PRO A 32 -7.94 9.32 9.06
C PRO A 32 -8.46 9.13 7.64
N VAL A 33 -8.03 8.07 6.97
CA VAL A 33 -8.45 7.72 5.60
C VAL A 33 -9.00 6.30 5.56
N GLU A 34 -10.00 6.05 4.71
CA GLU A 34 -10.51 4.70 4.50
C GLU A 34 -9.69 3.96 3.45
N VAL A 35 -9.29 2.73 3.77
CA VAL A 35 -8.68 1.78 2.85
C VAL A 35 -9.63 0.59 2.68
N PRO A 36 -10.00 0.20 1.46
CA PRO A 36 -9.55 0.76 0.19
C PRO A 36 -10.15 2.14 -0.13
N GLY A 37 -9.35 3.01 -0.77
CA GLY A 37 -9.79 4.34 -1.18
C GLY A 37 -8.71 5.13 -1.95
N HIS A 38 -9.16 6.22 -2.58
CA HIS A 38 -8.29 7.22 -3.20
C HIS A 38 -8.12 8.40 -2.23
N TRP A 39 -6.90 8.92 -2.08
CA TRP A 39 -6.68 10.05 -1.17
C TRP A 39 -7.30 11.35 -1.67
N SER A 40 -7.68 11.45 -2.96
CA SER A 40 -8.40 12.60 -3.51
C SER A 40 -9.73 12.86 -2.82
N SER A 41 -10.34 11.84 -2.23
CA SER A 41 -11.59 11.94 -1.46
C SER A 41 -11.42 12.70 -0.14
N HIS A 42 -10.19 13.02 0.27
CA HIS A 42 -9.86 13.78 1.46
C HIS A 42 -9.24 15.14 1.08
N ALA A 43 -9.89 16.24 1.45
CA ALA A 43 -9.50 17.59 1.01
C ALA A 43 -8.08 17.98 1.46
N GLU A 44 -7.62 17.46 2.59
CA GLU A 44 -6.27 17.68 3.13
C GLU A 44 -5.18 16.98 2.29
N LEU A 45 -5.57 15.96 1.51
CA LEU A 45 -4.66 15.11 0.74
C LEU A 45 -4.86 15.23 -0.77
N SER A 46 -5.95 15.84 -1.24
CA SER A 46 -6.34 15.87 -2.66
C SER A 46 -5.28 16.45 -3.57
N GLU A 47 -4.50 17.38 -3.04
CA GLU A 47 -3.43 18.07 -3.73
C GLU A 47 -2.06 17.36 -3.63
N SER A 48 -1.99 16.22 -2.94
CA SER A 48 -0.74 15.49 -2.72
C SER A 48 -0.31 14.72 -3.97
N ARG A 49 1.01 14.67 -4.19
CA ARG A 49 1.66 13.79 -5.19
C ARG A 49 2.18 12.49 -4.57
N ALA A 50 2.26 12.46 -3.25
CA ALA A 50 2.62 11.28 -2.47
C ALA A 50 2.02 11.41 -1.06
N VAL A 51 1.55 10.29 -0.53
CA VAL A 51 0.88 10.20 0.76
C VAL A 51 1.45 9.00 1.52
N LEU A 52 1.87 9.25 2.75
CA LEU A 52 2.33 8.23 3.68
C LEU A 52 1.12 7.67 4.41
N HIS A 53 1.02 6.35 4.50
CA HIS A 53 -0.08 5.64 5.17
C HIS A 53 0.48 4.78 6.30
N ARG A 54 -0.24 4.71 7.42
CA ARG A 54 0.11 3.90 8.59
C ARG A 54 -1.12 3.18 9.14
N ILE A 55 -0.97 1.93 9.54
CA ILE A 55 -1.96 1.19 10.32
C ILE A 55 -1.28 0.28 11.34
N GLY A 56 -1.74 0.37 12.59
CA GLY A 56 -1.41 -0.61 13.63
C GLY A 56 -2.36 -1.80 13.58
N PHE A 57 -1.86 -3.01 13.79
CA PHE A 57 -2.66 -4.22 13.84
C PHE A 57 -2.07 -5.25 14.81
N GLU A 58 -2.88 -6.22 15.22
CA GLU A 58 -2.41 -7.35 16.03
C GLU A 58 -2.29 -8.62 15.18
N LEU A 59 -1.17 -9.32 15.30
CA LEU A 59 -0.94 -10.62 14.68
C LEU A 59 0.01 -11.45 15.54
N ASP A 60 -0.33 -12.73 15.73
CA ASP A 60 0.59 -13.65 16.41
C ASP A 60 1.70 -14.10 15.45
N ARG A 61 2.90 -14.35 15.99
CA ARG A 61 3.98 -14.99 15.24
C ARG A 61 3.47 -16.32 14.66
N PRO A 62 3.72 -16.60 13.36
CA PRO A 62 3.25 -17.83 12.75
C PRO A 62 3.90 -19.06 13.42
N ALA A 63 3.11 -20.13 13.59
CA ALA A 63 3.63 -21.39 14.11
C ALA A 63 4.75 -21.94 13.22
N ALA A 64 5.66 -22.75 13.79
CA ALA A 64 6.77 -23.33 13.05
C ALA A 64 6.30 -24.06 11.77
N GLY A 65 6.95 -23.77 10.64
CA GLY A 65 6.60 -24.34 9.33
C GLY A 65 5.42 -23.66 8.62
N ARG A 66 4.87 -22.58 9.18
CA ARG A 66 3.89 -21.70 8.52
C ARG A 66 4.60 -20.50 7.91
N ARG A 67 4.00 -19.93 6.86
CA ARG A 67 4.51 -18.74 6.18
C ARG A 67 3.41 -17.69 6.13
N THR A 68 3.76 -16.43 6.33
CA THR A 68 2.82 -15.31 6.37
C THR A 68 3.09 -14.37 5.21
N TRP A 69 2.01 -13.98 4.54
CA TRP A 69 2.05 -13.19 3.30
C TRP A 69 1.22 -11.93 3.46
N LEU A 70 1.81 -10.77 3.16
CA LEU A 70 1.13 -9.51 2.99
C LEU A 70 0.77 -9.32 1.52
N THR A 71 -0.48 -8.95 1.24
CA THR A 71 -0.99 -8.73 -0.11
C THR A 71 -1.66 -7.37 -0.20
N PHE A 72 -1.20 -6.55 -1.15
CA PHE A 72 -1.93 -5.38 -1.61
C PHE A 72 -2.63 -5.73 -2.92
N ASP A 73 -3.96 -5.68 -2.96
CA ASP A 73 -4.70 -5.99 -4.18
C ASP A 73 -4.59 -4.88 -5.25
N GLY A 74 -4.13 -3.69 -4.87
CA GLY A 74 -3.98 -2.53 -5.75
C GLY A 74 -3.50 -1.28 -5.02
N ILE A 75 -2.37 -0.75 -5.47
CA ILE A 75 -1.81 0.54 -5.07
C ILE A 75 -1.73 1.43 -6.31
N ALA A 76 -2.12 2.69 -6.14
CA ALA A 76 -2.02 3.73 -7.14
C ALA A 76 -0.95 4.77 -6.69
N GLN A 77 0.25 4.79 -7.24
CA GLN A 77 0.72 3.96 -8.35
C GLN A 77 2.07 3.28 -8.11
N GLN A 78 3.00 3.98 -7.48
CA GLN A 78 4.20 3.39 -6.91
C GLN A 78 4.08 3.41 -5.39
N GLY A 79 4.61 2.39 -4.74
CA GLY A 79 4.61 2.31 -3.29
C GLY A 79 5.87 1.68 -2.74
N ASP A 80 6.25 2.07 -1.55
CA ASP A 80 7.29 1.42 -0.75
C ASP A 80 6.67 0.98 0.57
N VAL A 81 6.99 -0.23 1.04
CA VAL A 81 6.31 -0.88 2.17
C VAL A 81 7.30 -1.19 3.29
N TRP A 82 6.90 -0.90 4.53
CA TRP A 82 7.62 -1.23 5.75
C TRP A 82 6.73 -1.94 6.76
N LEU A 83 7.30 -2.88 7.50
CA LEU A 83 6.68 -3.57 8.64
C LEU A 83 7.61 -3.42 9.84
N ASP A 84 7.09 -2.82 10.92
CA ASP A 84 7.83 -2.56 12.17
C ASP A 84 9.18 -1.87 11.93
N GLY A 85 9.20 -0.90 11.01
CA GLY A 85 10.41 -0.19 10.59
C GLY A 85 11.32 -0.96 9.60
N GLY A 86 11.12 -2.26 9.43
CA GLY A 86 11.84 -3.08 8.45
C GLY A 86 11.27 -2.91 7.03
N TYR A 87 12.12 -2.64 6.05
CA TYR A 87 11.69 -2.56 4.65
C TYR A 87 11.24 -3.93 4.11
N VAL A 88 10.05 -3.96 3.51
CA VAL A 88 9.43 -5.16 2.96
C VAL A 88 9.66 -5.26 1.45
N GLY A 89 9.54 -4.15 0.74
CA GLY A 89 9.70 -4.08 -0.71
C GLY A 89 8.91 -2.94 -1.36
N ASP A 90 9.12 -2.77 -2.66
CA ASP A 90 8.42 -1.81 -3.48
C ASP A 90 7.25 -2.43 -4.27
N THR A 91 6.35 -1.57 -4.69
CA THR A 91 5.24 -1.85 -5.59
C THR A 91 5.29 -0.87 -6.74
N ASP A 92 5.17 -1.37 -7.96
CA ASP A 92 4.92 -0.54 -9.14
C ASP A 92 3.86 -1.22 -10.01
N GLY A 93 2.78 -0.50 -10.27
CA GLY A 93 1.74 -0.92 -11.20
C GLY A 93 0.33 -0.80 -10.63
N TYR A 94 -0.53 -0.08 -11.34
CA TYR A 94 -1.90 0.17 -10.90
C TYR A 94 -2.81 -1.09 -10.94
N PHE A 95 -2.54 -2.04 -11.84
CA PHE A 95 -3.45 -3.15 -12.18
C PHE A 95 -3.01 -4.53 -11.67
N VAL A 96 -1.97 -4.59 -10.84
CA VAL A 96 -1.41 -5.86 -10.38
C VAL A 96 -1.41 -5.93 -8.85
N PRO A 97 -1.73 -7.10 -8.26
CA PRO A 97 -1.59 -7.30 -6.84
C PRO A 97 -0.13 -7.57 -6.46
N HIS A 98 0.32 -6.98 -5.35
CA HIS A 98 1.68 -7.17 -4.81
C HIS A 98 1.64 -8.11 -3.61
N HIS A 99 2.61 -9.03 -3.53
CA HIS A 99 2.60 -10.09 -2.53
C HIS A 99 3.98 -10.27 -1.89
N PHE A 100 4.10 -9.90 -0.63
CA PHE A 100 5.33 -9.99 0.14
C PHE A 100 5.26 -11.14 1.15
N GLU A 101 6.36 -11.85 1.33
CA GLU A 101 6.49 -12.71 2.50
C GLU A 101 6.98 -11.88 3.68
N ILE A 102 6.30 -11.98 4.81
CA ILE A 102 6.65 -11.23 6.02
C ILE A 102 6.97 -12.15 7.20
N THR A 103 7.05 -13.46 6.97
CA THR A 103 7.25 -14.50 8.01
C THR A 103 8.40 -14.15 8.97
N ASP A 104 9.56 -13.77 8.43
CA ASP A 104 10.77 -13.51 9.20
C ASP A 104 10.85 -12.08 9.77
N LEU A 105 9.94 -11.21 9.36
CA LEU A 105 9.81 -9.84 9.88
C LEU A 105 8.88 -9.77 11.09
N LEU A 106 8.03 -10.79 11.30
CA LEU A 106 7.14 -10.86 12.45
C LEU A 106 7.94 -11.26 13.71
N GLY A 107 8.11 -10.29 14.61
CA GLY A 107 8.77 -10.45 15.90
C GLY A 107 7.99 -11.29 16.91
N GLU A 108 8.42 -11.25 18.17
CA GLU A 108 7.70 -11.92 19.28
C GLU A 108 6.50 -11.11 19.78
N ASP A 109 6.53 -9.79 19.59
CA ASP A 109 5.42 -8.92 19.93
C ASP A 109 4.23 -9.16 18.99
N ARG A 110 3.03 -9.03 19.53
CA ARG A 110 1.78 -9.18 18.76
C ARG A 110 1.35 -7.90 18.06
N ALA A 111 1.87 -6.75 18.48
CA ALA A 111 1.50 -5.46 17.95
C ALA A 111 2.47 -5.09 16.83
N HIS A 112 1.92 -4.80 15.65
CA HIS A 112 2.68 -4.49 14.45
C HIS A 112 2.22 -3.18 13.82
N LEU A 113 3.11 -2.52 13.11
CA LEU A 113 2.87 -1.32 12.31
C LEU A 113 3.20 -1.61 10.85
N LEU A 114 2.20 -1.44 9.98
CA LEU A 114 2.40 -1.38 8.54
C LEU A 114 2.46 0.08 8.10
N ALA A 115 3.53 0.47 7.41
CA ALA A 115 3.70 1.80 6.85
C ALA A 115 3.95 1.72 5.34
N VAL A 116 3.34 2.63 4.58
CA VAL A 116 3.41 2.64 3.11
C VAL A 116 3.57 4.07 2.60
N ASP A 117 4.66 4.36 1.87
CA ASP A 117 4.75 5.58 1.06
C ASP A 117 4.10 5.28 -0.28
N VAL A 118 3.03 5.99 -0.63
CA VAL A 118 2.37 5.84 -1.93
C VAL A 118 2.54 7.11 -2.74
N SER A 119 3.15 6.98 -3.91
CA SER A 119 3.38 8.08 -4.86
C SER A 119 2.52 7.91 -6.11
N CYS A 120 1.89 9.00 -6.54
CA CYS A 120 1.12 9.05 -7.78
C CYS A 120 1.23 10.46 -8.36
N ALA A 121 1.77 10.55 -9.58
CA ALA A 121 1.87 11.80 -10.31
C ALA A 121 0.48 12.45 -10.47
N ARG A 122 0.45 13.78 -10.54
CA ARG A 122 -0.78 14.49 -10.89
C ARG A 122 -1.03 14.38 -12.37
N PHE A 123 -2.31 14.37 -12.72
CA PHE A 123 -2.75 14.55 -14.09
C PHE A 123 -2.23 15.85 -14.71
N GLY A 124 -1.93 15.80 -16.02
CA GLY A 124 -1.52 16.98 -16.80
C GLY A 124 -0.05 17.39 -16.68
N ASP A 125 0.75 16.72 -15.85
CA ASP A 125 2.21 16.91 -15.81
C ASP A 125 2.86 16.18 -17.00
N THR A 126 3.06 16.89 -18.12
CA THR A 126 3.63 16.31 -19.35
C THR A 126 5.08 15.88 -19.21
N ASP A 127 5.82 16.53 -18.31
CA ASP A 127 7.23 16.23 -18.04
C ASP A 127 7.39 15.12 -16.98
N GLY A 128 6.31 14.81 -16.24
CA GLY A 128 6.24 13.79 -15.21
C GLY A 128 5.72 12.41 -15.64
N ARG A 129 5.51 12.15 -16.94
CA ARG A 129 4.97 10.86 -17.44
C ARG A 129 6.05 9.76 -17.49
N THR A 130 6.52 9.32 -16.32
CA THR A 130 7.45 8.19 -16.19
C THR A 130 6.79 6.93 -15.62
N SER A 131 5.53 7.03 -15.20
CA SER A 131 4.78 5.92 -14.61
C SER A 131 4.22 4.95 -15.65
N MET A 132 4.02 3.68 -15.24
CA MET A 132 3.40 2.64 -16.08
C MET A 132 1.97 2.96 -16.53
N THR A 133 1.31 3.94 -15.92
CA THR A 133 -0.05 4.37 -16.24
C THR A 133 -0.14 5.20 -17.52
N GLY A 134 0.96 5.78 -18.01
CA GLY A 134 1.03 6.41 -19.35
C GLY A 134 -0.15 7.35 -19.66
N ALA A 135 -0.89 7.06 -20.72
CA ALA A 135 -2.04 7.86 -21.16
C ALA A 135 -3.20 7.92 -20.15
N LEU A 136 -3.27 6.99 -19.18
CA LEU A 136 -4.24 7.03 -18.09
C LEU A 136 -3.91 8.11 -17.04
N GLN A 137 -2.78 8.81 -17.18
CA GLN A 137 -2.46 10.05 -16.45
C GLN A 137 -2.96 11.31 -17.17
N ASP A 138 -3.70 11.15 -18.27
CA ASP A 138 -4.43 12.23 -18.92
C ASP A 138 -5.83 12.33 -18.29
N PRO A 139 -6.22 13.48 -17.72
CA PRO A 139 -7.51 13.61 -17.06
C PRO A 139 -8.71 13.49 -18.02
N GLU A 140 -8.50 13.71 -19.33
CA GLU A 140 -9.54 13.49 -20.34
C GLU A 140 -9.71 12.00 -20.67
N LEU A 141 -8.65 11.20 -20.55
CA LEU A 141 -8.66 9.76 -20.85
C LEU A 141 -8.91 8.89 -19.62
N SER A 142 -8.55 9.37 -18.42
CA SER A 142 -8.66 8.61 -17.18
C SER A 142 -10.08 8.43 -16.69
N GLY A 143 -11.00 9.30 -17.11
CA GLY A 143 -12.38 9.33 -16.62
C GLY A 143 -12.50 9.74 -15.14
N ALA A 144 -11.40 10.11 -14.49
CA ALA A 144 -11.34 10.50 -13.08
C ALA A 144 -11.62 12.00 -12.86
N ALA A 145 -12.20 12.69 -13.85
CA ALA A 145 -12.59 14.10 -13.77
C ALA A 145 -11.48 15.06 -13.29
N GLY A 146 -10.20 14.72 -13.50
CA GLY A 146 -9.08 15.52 -13.02
C GLY A 146 -8.55 15.17 -11.63
N GLU A 147 -9.16 14.22 -10.91
CA GLU A 147 -8.72 13.81 -9.57
C GLU A 147 -7.57 12.80 -9.60
N ASN A 148 -6.50 13.06 -8.84
CA ASN A 148 -5.38 12.13 -8.72
C ASN A 148 -5.86 10.76 -8.20
N PRO A 149 -5.68 9.65 -8.95
CA PRO A 149 -6.19 8.33 -8.56
C PRO A 149 -5.33 7.66 -7.48
N GLY A 150 -4.38 8.38 -6.89
CA GLY A 150 -3.47 7.83 -5.90
C GLY A 150 -4.14 7.29 -4.65
N GLY A 151 -3.57 6.22 -4.10
CA GLY A 151 -4.03 5.60 -2.85
C GLY A 151 -3.92 4.08 -2.86
N ILE A 152 -4.27 3.49 -1.73
CA ILE A 152 -4.44 2.04 -1.60
C ILE A 152 -5.89 1.73 -1.98
N TRP A 153 -6.16 1.62 -3.28
CA TRP A 153 -7.51 1.62 -3.84
C TRP A 153 -8.19 0.24 -3.85
N ARG A 154 -7.49 -0.80 -3.40
CA ARG A 154 -8.03 -2.15 -3.18
C ARG A 154 -7.56 -2.73 -1.84
N PRO A 155 -8.22 -3.79 -1.33
CA PRO A 155 -7.98 -4.30 0.02
C PRO A 155 -6.53 -4.76 0.29
N VAL A 156 -6.15 -4.78 1.56
CA VAL A 156 -4.82 -5.18 2.04
C VAL A 156 -4.98 -6.37 2.99
N ARG A 157 -4.43 -7.53 2.63
CA ARG A 157 -4.66 -8.78 3.36
C ARG A 157 -3.39 -9.39 3.88
N ILE A 158 -3.50 -10.02 5.04
CA ILE A 158 -2.51 -10.96 5.55
C ILE A 158 -3.07 -12.37 5.49
N ARG A 159 -2.32 -13.30 4.90
CA ARG A 159 -2.70 -14.71 4.76
C ARG A 159 -1.56 -15.61 5.18
N GLU A 160 -1.90 -16.74 5.78
CA GLU A 160 -0.92 -17.77 6.08
C GLU A 160 -1.04 -18.98 5.15
N THR A 161 0.09 -19.62 4.89
CA THR A 161 0.18 -20.92 4.23
C THR A 161 0.96 -21.91 5.10
N GLY A 162 0.99 -23.17 4.67
CA GLY A 162 2.01 -24.10 5.15
C GLY A 162 3.42 -23.71 4.65
N PRO A 163 4.37 -24.66 4.62
CA PRO A 163 5.75 -24.36 4.20
C PRO A 163 5.85 -23.98 2.71
N THR A 164 4.84 -24.33 1.93
CA THR A 164 4.75 -24.04 0.49
C THR A 164 3.51 -23.20 0.19
N ALA A 165 3.67 -22.16 -0.62
CA ALA A 165 2.59 -21.34 -1.14
C ALA A 165 2.43 -21.54 -2.66
N ILE A 166 1.19 -21.77 -3.10
CA ILE A 166 0.84 -21.70 -4.52
C ILE A 166 0.57 -20.23 -4.84
N ARG A 167 1.46 -19.61 -5.63
CA ARG A 167 1.35 -18.19 -6.00
C ARG A 167 0.47 -17.97 -7.22
N PHE A 168 0.58 -18.85 -8.20
CA PHE A 168 -0.15 -18.77 -9.46
C PHE A 168 -0.68 -20.16 -9.81
N PHE A 169 -1.96 -20.22 -10.19
CA PHE A 169 -2.59 -21.44 -10.66
C PHE A 169 -3.43 -21.10 -11.89
N ARG A 170 -3.20 -21.83 -12.98
CA ARG A 170 -3.99 -21.72 -14.20
C ARG A 170 -4.46 -23.11 -14.59
N ALA A 171 -5.78 -23.27 -14.69
CA ALA A 171 -6.39 -24.45 -15.30
C ALA A 171 -6.96 -24.05 -16.67
N ILE A 172 -6.74 -24.89 -17.67
CA ILE A 172 -7.37 -24.78 -18.99
C ILE A 172 -8.26 -26.02 -19.12
N CYS A 173 -9.57 -25.83 -19.17
CA CYS A 173 -10.49 -26.91 -19.49
C CYS A 173 -10.47 -27.10 -21.01
N LEU A 174 -10.23 -28.32 -21.45
CA LEU A 174 -10.39 -28.72 -22.84
C LEU A 174 -11.60 -29.66 -22.88
N ASP A 175 -12.35 -29.59 -23.97
CA ASP A 175 -13.51 -30.47 -24.22
C ASP A 175 -13.09 -31.94 -24.38
#